data_AF-U1Q884-F1
#
_entry.id   AF-U1Q884-F1
#
_cell.length_a   1.000
_cell.length_b   1.000
_cell.length_c   1.000
_cell.angle_alpha   90.00
_cell.angle_beta   90.00
_cell.angle_gamma   90.00
#
_symmetry.space_group_name_H-M   'P 1'
#
loop_
_entity.id
_entity.type
_entity.pdbx_description
1 polymer ?
#
loop_
_entity_poly.entity_id
_entity_poly.type
_entity_poly.pdbx_seq_one_letter_code
_entity_poly.pdbx_strand_id
1 'polypeptide(L)'
;MDEFDPAPPADDETEPRQQWLDDTDTFGRVYDAILGSTSPTPAAEIAEIADCSPNAATKHLTRLAEMGVVEADRESRPARYSRNDGYLEWQEASRIARELSVAEIIDRVESLEAERADYEARFDTTDPAAVSVSITTITTITTRFTSA
;
A
#
# COMPACT_ATOMS: atom_id res chain seq x y z
N MET A 1 -8.22 11.86 -26.64
CA MET A 1 -8.27 11.20 -25.34
C MET A 1 -7.07 10.27 -25.35
N ASP A 2 -6.06 10.61 -24.56
CA ASP A 2 -4.87 9.79 -24.40
C ASP A 2 -5.27 8.39 -23.93
N GLU A 3 -4.77 7.40 -24.65
CA GLU A 3 -4.85 6.00 -24.29
C GLU A 3 -4.14 5.84 -22.95
N PHE A 4 -4.85 5.40 -21.90
CA PHE A 4 -4.24 5.08 -20.61
C PHE A 4 -3.38 3.84 -20.80
N ASP A 5 -2.11 4.04 -21.11
CA ASP A 5 -1.06 3.03 -21.07
C ASP A 5 -0.73 2.76 -19.60
N PRO A 6 -1.11 1.61 -19.03
CA PRO A 6 -0.88 1.33 -17.61
C PRO A 6 0.60 1.03 -17.32
N ALA A 7 1.42 0.83 -18.35
CA ALA A 7 2.85 0.74 -18.21
C ALA A 7 3.43 2.16 -18.30
N PRO A 8 4.17 2.65 -17.29
CA PRO A 8 4.95 3.87 -17.48
C PRO A 8 5.86 3.66 -18.70
N PRO A 9 6.07 4.68 -19.55
CA PRO A 9 6.96 4.56 -20.69
C PRO A 9 8.33 4.09 -20.20
N ALA A 10 8.98 3.15 -20.90
CA ALA A 10 10.15 2.42 -20.38
C ALA A 10 11.37 3.28 -19.96
N ASP A 11 11.39 4.56 -20.33
CA ASP A 11 12.41 5.53 -19.92
C ASP A 11 12.05 6.30 -18.63
N ASP A 12 10.85 6.07 -18.07
CA ASP A 12 10.22 6.79 -16.96
C ASP A 12 10.16 5.96 -15.66
N GLU A 13 10.77 4.78 -15.58
CA GLU A 13 10.86 4.06 -14.28
C GLU A 13 11.84 4.73 -13.31
N THR A 14 12.78 5.51 -13.84
CA THR A 14 13.81 6.19 -13.06
C THR A 14 13.30 7.50 -12.47
N GLU A 15 12.43 8.24 -13.19
CA GLU A 15 11.96 9.57 -12.76
C GLU A 15 11.13 9.52 -11.46
N PRO A 16 10.12 8.64 -11.27
CA PRO A 16 9.35 8.54 -10.03
C PRO A 16 10.21 8.11 -8.85
N ARG A 17 11.18 7.21 -9.08
CA ARG A 17 12.12 6.77 -8.04
C ARG A 17 13.01 7.92 -7.61
N GLN A 18 13.59 8.66 -8.56
CA GLN A 18 14.44 9.79 -8.25
C GLN A 18 13.65 10.93 -7.59
N GLN A 19 12.44 11.20 -8.07
CA GLN A 19 11.54 12.16 -7.44
C GLN A 19 11.24 11.78 -5.99
N TRP A 20 10.91 10.52 -5.70
CA TRP A 20 10.69 10.06 -4.34
C TRP A 20 11.95 10.17 -3.45
N LEU A 21 13.13 9.91 -4.01
CA LEU A 21 14.42 10.09 -3.32
C LEU A 21 14.70 11.57 -3.00
N ASP A 22 14.32 12.49 -3.89
CA ASP A 22 14.51 13.93 -3.71
C ASP A 22 13.49 14.54 -2.73
N ASP A 23 12.25 14.05 -2.76
CA ASP A 23 11.14 14.56 -1.95
C ASP A 23 11.13 14.00 -0.51
N THR A 24 11.85 12.91 -0.24
CA THR A 24 11.78 12.18 1.04
C THR A 24 13.13 12.03 1.72
N ASP A 25 13.21 12.39 3.00
CA ASP A 25 14.41 12.14 3.80
C ASP A 25 14.62 10.63 4.08
N THR A 26 15.80 10.25 4.56
CA THR A 26 16.09 8.83 4.86
C THR A 26 15.11 8.20 5.86
N PHE A 27 14.55 8.98 6.78
CA PHE A 27 13.55 8.47 7.72
C PHE A 27 12.24 8.13 7.01
N GLY A 28 11.72 9.04 6.19
CA GLY A 28 10.52 8.81 5.39
C GLY A 28 10.70 7.64 4.42
N ARG A 29 11.85 7.52 3.77
CA ARG A 29 12.13 6.40 2.86
C ARG A 29 12.11 5.05 3.57
N VAL A 30 12.69 4.96 4.77
CA VAL A 30 12.64 3.75 5.60
C VAL A 30 11.22 3.46 6.09
N TYR A 31 10.46 4.50 6.44
CA TYR A 31 9.07 4.39 6.84
C TYR A 31 8.20 3.81 5.72
N ASP A 32 8.28 4.38 4.51
CA ASP A 32 7.52 3.89 3.35
C ASP A 32 7.92 2.44 3.00
N ALA A 33 9.22 2.14 3.01
CA ALA A 33 9.73 0.81 2.71
C ALA A 33 9.21 -0.27 3.69
N ILE A 34 9.17 0.01 5.00
CA ILE A 34 8.67 -0.97 5.98
C ILE A 34 7.14 -1.10 5.96
N LEU A 35 6.40 -0.02 5.67
CA LEU A 35 4.94 -0.09 5.53
C LEU A 35 4.50 -0.86 4.27
N GLY A 36 5.31 -0.78 3.22
CA GLY A 36 5.13 -1.57 1.99
C GLY A 36 5.45 -3.05 2.15
N SER A 37 6.20 -3.45 3.19
CA SER A 37 6.51 -4.87 3.40
C SER A 37 5.33 -5.63 4.00
N THR A 38 4.96 -6.74 3.36
CA THR A 38 3.88 -7.63 3.79
C THR A 38 4.37 -8.84 4.59
N SER A 39 5.66 -8.90 4.93
CA SER A 39 6.23 -10.00 5.71
C SER A 39 7.40 -9.53 6.59
N PRO A 40 7.80 -10.26 7.64
CA PRO A 40 8.93 -9.86 8.48
C PRO A 40 10.25 -9.76 7.69
N THR A 41 10.79 -8.55 7.57
CA THR A 41 11.91 -8.22 6.68
C THR A 41 13.15 -7.79 7.47
N PRO A 42 14.37 -8.25 7.13
CA PRO A 42 15.59 -7.80 7.78
C PRO A 42 15.91 -6.34 7.40
N ALA A 43 16.56 -5.61 8.30
CA ALA A 43 16.92 -4.21 8.07
C ALA A 43 17.78 -3.97 6.82
N ALA A 44 18.56 -4.95 6.39
CA ALA A 44 19.39 -4.84 5.18
C ALA A 44 18.54 -4.73 3.90
N GLU A 45 17.48 -5.53 3.78
CA GLU A 45 16.58 -5.51 2.63
C GLU A 45 15.74 -4.23 2.61
N ILE A 46 15.28 -3.76 3.77
CA ILE A 46 14.65 -2.43 3.88
C ILE A 46 15.62 -1.30 3.49
N ALA A 47 16.91 -1.44 3.82
CA ALA A 47 17.91 -0.43 3.45
C ALA A 47 18.14 -0.33 1.95
N GLU A 48 18.05 -1.46 1.23
CA GLU A 48 18.13 -1.50 -0.24
C GLU A 48 16.94 -0.77 -0.88
N ILE A 49 15.72 -0.98 -0.37
CA ILE A 49 14.51 -0.29 -0.86
C ILE A 49 14.59 1.21 -0.55
N ALA A 50 15.02 1.56 0.66
CA ALA A 50 15.11 2.93 1.14
C ALA A 50 16.36 3.69 0.65
N ASP A 51 17.19 3.09 -0.21
CA ASP A 51 18.47 3.60 -0.69
C ASP A 51 19.30 4.29 0.42
N CYS A 52 19.59 3.51 1.45
CA CYS A 52 20.40 3.96 2.59
C CYS A 52 21.28 2.84 3.14
N SER A 53 22.16 3.18 4.08
CA SER A 53 23.01 2.18 4.71
C SER A 53 22.19 1.25 5.64
N PRO A 54 22.54 -0.05 5.78
CA PRO A 54 21.89 -0.96 6.73
C PRO A 54 21.87 -0.43 8.18
N ASN A 55 22.93 0.26 8.60
CA ASN A 55 23.00 0.87 9.92
C ASN A 55 22.01 2.04 10.09
N ALA A 56 21.79 2.84 9.05
CA ALA A 56 20.77 3.90 9.06
C ALA A 56 19.37 3.29 9.14
N ALA A 57 19.08 2.27 8.32
CA ALA A 57 17.83 1.53 8.38
C ALA A 57 17.58 0.94 9.77
N THR A 58 18.54 0.25 10.37
CA THR A 58 18.41 -0.31 11.73
C THR A 58 18.07 0.77 12.77
N LYS A 59 18.70 1.94 12.71
CA LYS A 59 18.41 3.05 13.64
C LYS A 59 16.98 3.57 13.46
N HIS A 60 16.55 3.80 12.23
CA HIS A 60 15.20 4.30 11.95
C HIS A 60 14.13 3.25 12.29
N LEU A 61 14.33 1.98 11.94
CA LEU A 61 13.45 0.88 12.30
C LEU A 61 13.34 0.67 13.81
N THR A 62 14.45 0.82 14.55
CA THR A 62 14.41 0.75 16.02
C THR A 62 13.57 1.89 16.60
N ARG A 63 13.74 3.11 16.09
CA ARG A 63 12.93 4.27 16.48
C ARG A 63 11.45 4.07 16.13
N LEU A 64 11.14 3.52 14.96
CA LEU A 64 9.77 3.21 14.55
C LEU A 64 9.14 2.16 15.48
N ALA A 65 9.92 1.18 15.91
CA ALA A 65 9.46 0.19 16.88
C ALA A 65 9.23 0.79 18.27
N GLU A 66 10.07 1.73 18.72
CA GLU A 66 9.85 2.48 19.95
C GLU A 66 8.57 3.33 19.91
N MET A 67 8.18 3.82 18.72
CA MET A 67 6.93 4.55 18.51
C MET A 67 5.70 3.63 18.32
N GLY A 68 5.90 2.31 18.28
CA GLY A 68 4.82 1.33 18.06
C GLY A 68 4.34 1.20 16.62
N VAL A 69 5.02 1.84 15.66
CA VAL A 69 4.69 1.79 14.23
C VAL A 69 5.09 0.44 13.60
N VAL A 70 6.16 -0.15 14.13
CA VAL A 70 6.79 -1.36 13.60
C VAL A 70 6.97 -2.34 14.76
N GLU A 71 6.79 -3.63 14.50
CA GLU A 71 7.18 -4.69 15.41
C GLU A 71 8.59 -5.18 15.04
N ALA A 72 9.41 -5.43 16.06
CA ALA A 72 10.78 -5.90 15.89
C ALA A 72 10.95 -7.27 16.55
N ASP A 73 11.10 -8.31 15.72
CA ASP A 73 11.54 -9.63 16.16
C ASP A 73 13.06 -9.61 16.32
N ARG A 74 13.48 -9.47 17.58
CA ARG A 74 14.89 -9.47 18.00
C ARG A 74 15.43 -10.87 18.31
N GLU A 75 14.58 -11.89 18.33
CA GLU A 75 15.01 -13.28 18.54
C GLU A 75 15.54 -13.88 17.23
N SER A 76 14.99 -13.45 16.10
CA SER A 76 15.52 -13.71 14.77
C SER A 76 16.97 -13.23 14.60
N ARG A 77 17.76 -14.00 13.83
CA ARG A 77 19.14 -13.66 13.44
C ARG A 77 19.30 -13.71 11.92
N PRO A 78 19.41 -12.55 11.23
CA PRO A 78 19.36 -11.18 11.76
C PRO A 78 17.96 -10.79 12.25
N ALA A 79 17.86 -9.74 13.06
CA ALA A 79 16.58 -9.20 13.53
C ALA A 79 15.68 -8.82 12.35
N ARG A 80 14.38 -9.08 12.49
CA ARG A 80 13.37 -8.81 11.47
C ARG A 80 12.36 -7.79 11.96
N TYR A 81 11.82 -7.04 11.02
CA TYR A 81 10.89 -5.96 11.28
C TYR A 81 9.64 -6.19 10.44
N SER A 82 8.47 -5.95 11.02
CA SER A 82 7.19 -5.98 10.34
C SER A 82 6.41 -4.72 10.68
N ARG A 83 5.63 -4.20 9.74
CA ARG A 83 4.67 -3.15 10.06
C ARG A 83 3.72 -3.63 11.16
N ASN A 84 3.33 -2.76 12.07
CA ASN A 84 2.28 -3.06 13.02
C ASN A 84 0.93 -2.81 12.34
N ASP A 85 0.24 -3.89 11.92
CA ASP A 85 -1.05 -3.76 11.24
C ASP A 85 -2.09 -3.05 12.13
N GLY A 86 -2.08 -3.28 13.45
CA GLY A 86 -2.98 -2.60 14.39
C GLY A 86 -2.72 -1.09 14.49
N TYR A 87 -1.48 -0.64 14.32
CA TYR A 87 -1.16 0.79 14.24
C TYR A 87 -1.74 1.43 12.97
N LEU A 88 -1.67 0.72 11.83
CA LEU A 88 -2.20 1.20 10.56
C LEU A 88 -3.74 1.23 10.57
N GLU A 89 -4.38 0.19 11.08
CA GLU A 89 -5.83 0.14 11.28
C GLU A 89 -6.30 1.31 12.15
N TRP A 90 -5.60 1.59 13.24
CA TRP A 90 -5.91 2.70 14.12
C TRP A 90 -5.72 4.07 13.43
N GLN A 91 -4.64 4.25 12.68
CA GLN A 91 -4.38 5.48 11.90
C GLN A 91 -5.54 5.75 10.93
N GLU A 92 -5.94 4.72 10.17
CA GLU A 92 -6.97 4.83 9.16
C GLU A 92 -8.36 5.06 9.77
N ALA A 93 -8.71 4.30 10.81
CA ALA A 93 -9.97 4.52 11.54
C ALA A 93 -10.04 5.92 12.16
N SER A 94 -8.92 6.41 12.70
CA SER A 94 -8.83 7.76 13.28
C SER A 94 -8.97 8.85 12.22
N ARG A 95 -8.39 8.64 11.03
CA ARG A 95 -8.54 9.56 9.88
C ARG A 95 -9.99 9.61 9.43
N ILE A 96 -10.61 8.46 9.19
CA ILE A 96 -12.02 8.34 8.77
C ILE A 96 -12.93 9.03 9.79
N ALA A 97 -12.76 8.75 11.09
CA ALA A 97 -13.58 9.34 12.15
C ALA A 97 -13.40 10.86 12.31
N ARG A 98 -12.27 11.41 11.84
CA ARG A 98 -12.02 12.87 11.84
C ARG A 98 -12.61 13.56 10.63
N GLU A 99 -12.63 12.89 9.49
CA GLU A 99 -13.00 13.47 8.20
C GLU A 99 -14.49 13.28 7.89
N LEU A 100 -15.10 12.21 8.38
CA LEU A 100 -16.48 11.83 8.08
C LEU A 100 -17.34 11.77 9.34
N SER A 101 -18.59 12.19 9.19
CA SER A 101 -19.64 11.92 10.17
C SER A 101 -20.05 10.44 10.15
N VAL A 102 -20.71 9.99 11.22
CA VAL A 102 -21.23 8.62 11.30
C VAL A 102 -22.20 8.31 10.15
N ALA A 103 -23.02 9.28 9.72
CA ALA A 103 -23.94 9.11 8.60
C ALA A 103 -23.18 8.90 7.29
N GLU A 104 -22.16 9.70 7.00
CA GLU A 104 -21.33 9.56 5.80
C GLU A 104 -20.54 8.24 5.78
N ILE A 105 -20.11 7.75 6.95
CA ILE A 105 -19.48 6.43 7.06
C ILE A 105 -20.48 5.33 6.71
N ILE A 106 -21.70 5.38 7.23
CA ILE A 106 -22.76 4.39 6.92
C ILE A 106 -23.08 4.42 5.43
N ASP A 107 -23.33 5.60 4.86
CA ASP A 107 -23.63 5.76 3.44
C ASP A 107 -22.49 5.19 2.56
N ARG A 108 -21.23 5.41 2.97
CA ARG A 108 -20.08 4.88 2.23
C ARG A 108 -19.98 3.36 2.32
N VAL A 109 -20.27 2.78 3.48
CA VAL A 109 -20.31 1.32 3.67
C VAL A 109 -21.39 0.70 2.79
N GLU A 110 -22.61 1.23 2.81
CA GLU A 110 -23.71 0.74 1.97
C GLU A 110 -23.35 0.82 0.47
N SER A 111 -22.73 1.91 0.03
CA SER A 111 -22.24 2.06 -1.34
C SER A 111 -21.19 1.01 -1.71
N LEU A 112 -20.24 0.69 -0.83
CA LEU A 112 -19.21 -0.31 -1.07
C LEU A 112 -19.78 -1.73 -1.10
N GLU A 113 -20.77 -2.03 -0.26
CA GLU A 113 -21.45 -3.32 -0.25
C GLU A 113 -22.25 -3.54 -1.54
N ALA A 114 -22.93 -2.50 -2.03
CA ALA A 114 -23.61 -2.54 -3.32
C ALA A 114 -22.62 -2.77 -4.47
N GLU A 115 -21.50 -2.05 -4.50
CA GLU A 115 -20.46 -2.24 -5.52
C GLU A 115 -19.86 -3.65 -5.49
N ARG A 116 -19.63 -4.20 -4.29
CA ARG A 116 -19.19 -5.58 -4.13
C ARG A 116 -20.21 -6.57 -4.70
N ALA A 117 -21.50 -6.41 -4.38
CA ALA A 117 -22.55 -7.29 -4.89
C ALA A 117 -22.61 -7.27 -6.43
N ASP A 118 -22.40 -6.10 -7.04
CA ASP A 118 -22.32 -5.95 -8.50
C ASP A 118 -21.12 -6.71 -9.09
N TYR A 119 -19.94 -6.65 -8.44
CA TYR A 119 -18.77 -7.42 -8.87
C TYR A 119 -18.98 -8.93 -8.71
N GLU A 120 -19.54 -9.37 -7.59
CA GLU A 120 -19.82 -10.79 -7.35
C GLU A 120 -20.80 -11.34 -8.38
N ALA A 121 -21.86 -10.60 -8.72
CA ALA A 121 -22.81 -10.96 -9.78
C ALA A 121 -22.15 -10.98 -11.17
N ARG A 122 -21.22 -10.05 -11.44
CA ARG A 122 -20.52 -9.95 -12.72
C ARG A 122 -19.53 -11.08 -12.95
N PHE A 123 -18.79 -11.46 -11.91
CA PHE A 123 -17.71 -12.44 -12.00
C PHE A 123 -18.09 -13.83 -11.49
N ASP A 124 -19.32 -14.00 -10.98
CA ASP A 124 -19.87 -15.26 -10.44
C ASP A 124 -18.96 -15.88 -9.37
N THR A 125 -18.31 -15.02 -8.57
CA THR A 125 -17.41 -15.42 -7.49
C THR A 125 -17.38 -14.37 -6.39
N THR A 126 -17.29 -14.82 -5.15
CA THR A 126 -17.05 -13.98 -3.96
C THR A 126 -15.56 -13.86 -3.63
N ASP A 127 -14.72 -14.69 -4.26
CA ASP A 127 -13.27 -14.64 -4.12
C ASP A 127 -12.66 -13.84 -5.28
N PRO A 128 -12.10 -12.64 -5.03
CA PRO A 128 -11.45 -11.85 -6.07
C PRO A 128 -10.21 -12.54 -6.66
N ALA A 129 -9.54 -13.44 -5.92
CA ALA A 129 -8.39 -14.19 -6.43
C ALA A 129 -8.78 -15.27 -7.46
N ALA A 130 -10.06 -15.66 -7.49
CA ALA A 130 -10.60 -16.58 -8.50
C ALA A 130 -10.89 -15.89 -9.85
N VAL A 131 -10.90 -14.55 -9.89
CA VAL A 131 -11.10 -13.78 -11.12
C VAL A 131 -9.80 -13.76 -11.92
N SER A 132 -9.79 -14.43 -13.07
CA SER A 132 -8.67 -14.36 -14.01
C SER A 132 -8.80 -13.10 -14.88
N VAL A 133 -7.94 -12.12 -14.63
CA VAL A 133 -7.86 -10.91 -15.47
C VAL A 133 -6.99 -11.25 -16.68
N SER A 134 -7.63 -11.62 -17.79
CA SER A 134 -6.96 -11.64 -19.10
C SER A 134 -6.87 -10.21 -19.64
N ILE A 135 -5.82 -9.88 -20.40
CA ILE A 135 -5.58 -8.52 -20.94
C ILE A 135 -6.80 -7.94 -21.70
N THR A 136 -7.65 -8.81 -22.26
CA THR A 136 -8.91 -8.47 -22.94
C THR A 136 -10.02 -7.99 -21.99
N THR A 137 -10.01 -8.43 -20.73
CA THR A 137 -11.03 -8.06 -19.72
C THR A 137 -10.84 -6.63 -19.21
N ILE A 138 -9.60 -6.13 -19.20
CA ILE A 138 -9.26 -4.77 -18.74
C ILE A 138 -10.02 -3.72 -19.58
N THR A 139 -10.09 -3.89 -20.90
CA THR A 139 -10.84 -2.98 -21.80
C THR A 139 -12.32 -2.88 -21.45
N THR A 140 -12.95 -3.96 -20.95
CA THR A 140 -14.39 -3.97 -20.65
C THR A 140 -14.71 -3.35 -19.28
N ILE A 141 -13.75 -3.36 -18.34
CA ILE A 141 -13.90 -2.67 -17.04
C ILE A 141 -13.73 -1.16 -17.23
N THR A 142 -12.73 -0.72 -17.99
CA THR A 142 -12.45 0.70 -18.23
C THR A 142 -13.53 1.40 -19.08
N THR A 143 -14.16 0.69 -20.01
CA THR A 143 -15.16 1.31 -20.93
C THR A 143 -16.45 1.76 -20.24
N ARG A 144 -16.84 1.19 -19.08
CA ARG A 144 -18.11 1.56 -18.41
C ARG A 144 -17.98 2.64 -17.34
N PHE A 145 -16.77 2.96 -16.88
CA PHE A 145 -16.57 4.07 -15.93
C PHE A 145 -16.57 5.46 -16.62
N THR A 146 -16.51 5.51 -17.96
CA THR A 146 -16.54 6.75 -18.76
C THR A 146 -17.93 7.04 -19.37
N SER A 147 -18.94 6.20 -19.10
CA SER A 147 -20.31 6.40 -19.58
C SER A 147 -21.31 6.39 -18.43
N ALA A 148 -21.15 7.32 -17.49
CA ALA A 148 -22.19 7.84 -16.59
C ALA A 148 -21.90 9.31 -16.30
#